data_AF-A0A6L4AV58-F1
#
_entry.id   AF-A0A6L4AV58-F1
#
_cell.length_a   1.000
_cell.length_b   1.000
_cell.length_c   1.000
_cell.angle_alpha   90.00
_cell.angle_beta   90.00
_cell.angle_gamma   90.00
#
_symmetry.space_group_name_H-M   'P 1'
#
loop_
_entity.id
_entity.type
_entity.pdbx_description
1 polymer ?
#
loop_
_entity_poly.entity_id
_entity_poly.type
_entity_poly.pdbx_seq_one_letter_code
_entity_poly.pdbx_strand_id
1 'polypeptide(L)'
;AEDCANCHAPHASAQPHLLAAPPRELCATCHDPADAELTQKHLGADLAQADCLACHSPHGAGQPKLLAGNVHPPVLEGCDNCHEGASNRLLEGGGQALCVTCHSDVPEIAAKAVVQHPAMESDACATCHNPHASERAKLLRAPEQSCGECHSDQLAGAGEVQHGVIAVLGCQACHEPHGGSRPKLLRAEGAALCLACHDATAVEAAGSGALAPFPGLALSALERQGMATLRLSAGGTRDHPTFGHRTLGQATEEELKRVETRFRGELFCLTCHDPHKGRSSTLLRWNAPSASEACLQCHPM
;
A
#
# COMPACT_ATOMS: atom_id res chain seq x y z
N ALA A 1 -16.16 -19.84 -15.78
CA ALA A 1 -17.30 -19.02 -15.35
C ALA A 1 -17.59 -18.06 -16.49
N GLU A 2 -18.69 -18.25 -17.22
CA GLU A 2 -18.93 -17.57 -18.50
C GLU A 2 -20.02 -16.49 -18.46
N ASP A 3 -20.63 -16.22 -17.30
CA ASP A 3 -21.61 -15.15 -17.18
C ASP A 3 -21.36 -14.26 -15.95
N CYS A 4 -20.93 -13.03 -16.23
CA CYS A 4 -20.71 -11.97 -15.24
C CYS A 4 -22.02 -11.59 -14.51
N ALA A 5 -23.18 -11.82 -15.14
CA ALA A 5 -24.48 -11.51 -14.58
C ALA A 5 -24.87 -12.40 -13.40
N ASN A 6 -24.14 -13.50 -13.18
CA ASN A 6 -24.33 -14.34 -11.98
C ASN A 6 -23.95 -13.61 -10.70
N CYS A 7 -23.02 -12.65 -10.79
CA CYS A 7 -22.55 -11.88 -9.64
C CYS A 7 -22.90 -10.39 -9.73
N HIS A 8 -23.06 -9.87 -10.95
CA HIS A 8 -23.28 -8.45 -11.19
C HIS A 8 -24.66 -8.16 -11.80
N ALA A 9 -25.21 -7.01 -11.47
CA ALA A 9 -26.35 -6.39 -12.15
C ALA A 9 -25.83 -5.28 -13.09
N PRO A 10 -25.56 -5.59 -14.37
CA PRO A 10 -24.74 -4.74 -15.25
C PRO A 10 -25.35 -3.36 -15.59
N HIS A 11 -26.65 -3.17 -15.41
CA HIS A 11 -27.33 -1.91 -15.73
C HIS A 11 -27.45 -0.97 -14.53
N ALA A 12 -27.76 -1.50 -13.36
CA ALA A 12 -27.89 -0.74 -12.13
C ALA A 12 -27.91 -1.69 -10.92
N SER A 13 -27.23 -1.30 -9.86
CA SER A 13 -27.33 -1.94 -8.55
C SER A 13 -27.27 -0.89 -7.45
N ALA A 14 -27.91 -1.20 -6.31
CA ALA A 14 -27.71 -0.47 -5.06
C ALA A 14 -26.38 -0.82 -4.37
N GLN A 15 -25.67 -1.86 -4.83
CA GLN A 15 -24.42 -2.34 -4.24
C GLN A 15 -23.19 -1.77 -4.97
N PRO A 16 -22.04 -1.62 -4.26
CA PRO A 16 -20.76 -1.27 -4.87
C PRO A 16 -20.41 -2.20 -6.03
N HIS A 17 -19.67 -1.68 -7.01
CA HIS A 17 -19.17 -2.46 -8.16
C HIS A 17 -20.27 -3.24 -8.92
N LEU A 18 -21.51 -2.74 -8.89
CA LEU A 18 -22.66 -3.33 -9.58
C LEU A 18 -22.97 -4.77 -9.14
N LEU A 19 -22.73 -5.14 -7.88
CA LEU A 19 -23.06 -6.49 -7.39
C LEU A 19 -24.57 -6.74 -7.35
N ALA A 20 -25.04 -7.96 -7.65
CA ALA A 20 -26.48 -8.27 -7.66
C ALA A 20 -27.10 -8.32 -6.25
N ALA A 21 -26.31 -8.62 -5.22
CA ALA A 21 -26.69 -8.64 -3.81
C ALA A 21 -25.45 -8.30 -2.94
N PRO A 22 -25.55 -8.25 -1.60
CA PRO A 22 -24.39 -8.23 -0.73
C PRO A 22 -23.50 -9.48 -0.94
N PRO A 23 -22.16 -9.40 -0.80
CA PRO A 23 -21.25 -10.50 -1.11
C PRO A 23 -21.59 -11.85 -0.47
N ARG A 24 -21.97 -11.84 0.82
CA ARG A 24 -22.35 -13.07 1.52
C ARG A 24 -23.58 -13.75 0.90
N GLU A 25 -24.60 -12.98 0.55
CA GLU A 25 -25.84 -13.50 -0.05
C GLU A 25 -25.57 -14.05 -1.46
N LEU A 26 -24.71 -13.37 -2.22
CA LEU A 26 -24.23 -13.84 -3.53
C LEU A 26 -23.56 -15.20 -3.43
N CYS A 27 -22.58 -15.35 -2.53
CA CYS A 27 -21.91 -16.63 -2.31
C CYS A 27 -22.93 -17.71 -1.88
N ALA A 28 -23.89 -17.33 -1.03
CA ALA A 28 -24.92 -18.23 -0.53
C ALA A 28 -25.90 -18.74 -1.60
N THR A 29 -25.94 -18.13 -2.78
CA THR A 29 -26.75 -18.65 -3.92
C THR A 29 -26.21 -19.97 -4.47
N CYS A 30 -24.93 -20.28 -4.23
CA CYS A 30 -24.29 -21.53 -4.66
C CYS A 30 -23.67 -22.31 -3.50
N HIS A 31 -23.27 -21.65 -2.42
CA HIS A 31 -22.65 -22.27 -1.24
C HIS A 31 -23.59 -22.21 -0.04
N ASP A 32 -24.07 -23.33 0.46
CA ASP A 32 -24.85 -23.33 1.70
C ASP A 32 -23.92 -23.08 2.91
N PRO A 33 -24.03 -21.93 3.62
CA PRO A 33 -23.20 -21.66 4.79
C PRO A 33 -23.50 -22.57 5.99
N ALA A 34 -24.60 -23.31 5.96
CA ALA A 34 -24.94 -24.34 6.96
C ALA A 34 -24.45 -25.74 6.58
N ASP A 35 -23.83 -25.91 5.40
CA ASP A 35 -23.31 -27.21 4.97
C ASP A 35 -22.15 -27.66 5.87
N ALA A 36 -22.31 -28.86 6.46
CA ALA A 36 -21.37 -29.38 7.44
C ALA A 36 -19.98 -29.67 6.84
N GLU A 37 -19.92 -30.12 5.59
CA GLU A 37 -18.65 -30.40 4.90
C GLU A 37 -17.90 -29.09 4.61
N LEU A 38 -18.63 -28.05 4.19
CA LEU A 38 -18.08 -26.72 3.97
C LEU A 38 -17.58 -26.10 5.28
N THR A 39 -18.36 -26.16 6.35
CA THR A 39 -17.96 -25.68 7.68
C THR A 39 -16.73 -26.43 8.19
N GLN A 40 -16.67 -27.75 8.00
CA GLN A 40 -15.50 -28.55 8.39
C GLN A 40 -14.23 -28.12 7.64
N LYS A 41 -14.34 -27.84 6.33
CA LYS A 41 -13.22 -27.33 5.52
C LYS A 41 -12.73 -25.94 5.95
N HIS A 42 -13.52 -25.22 6.75
CA HIS A 42 -13.18 -23.91 7.34
C HIS A 42 -12.97 -24.01 8.86
N LEU A 43 -12.55 -25.18 9.37
CA LEU A 43 -12.23 -25.42 10.78
C LEU A 43 -13.35 -25.05 11.76
N GLY A 44 -14.61 -25.23 11.35
CA GLY A 44 -15.76 -24.91 12.19
C GLY A 44 -16.08 -23.42 12.28
N ALA A 45 -15.53 -22.58 11.38
CA ALA A 45 -15.88 -21.17 11.32
C ALA A 45 -17.37 -20.96 11.06
N ASP A 46 -17.92 -19.90 11.67
CA ASP A 46 -19.30 -19.47 11.41
C ASP A 46 -19.39 -18.78 10.04
N LEU A 47 -19.66 -19.58 9.00
CA LEU A 47 -19.81 -19.10 7.63
C LEU A 47 -21.06 -18.22 7.45
N ALA A 48 -21.99 -18.21 8.41
CA ALA A 48 -23.10 -17.28 8.41
C ALA A 48 -22.69 -15.87 8.89
N GLN A 49 -21.50 -15.68 9.46
CA GLN A 49 -20.98 -14.35 9.83
C GLN A 49 -19.65 -14.01 9.15
N ALA A 50 -19.03 -14.97 8.47
CA ALA A 50 -17.75 -14.77 7.80
C ALA A 50 -17.84 -13.78 6.63
N ASP A 51 -16.80 -12.97 6.47
CA ASP A 51 -16.54 -12.23 5.24
C ASP A 51 -15.77 -13.12 4.26
N CYS A 52 -16.49 -13.67 3.28
CA CYS A 52 -15.91 -14.56 2.27
C CYS A 52 -14.79 -13.88 1.46
N LEU A 53 -14.90 -12.57 1.23
CA LEU A 53 -13.94 -11.81 0.42
C LEU A 53 -12.65 -11.48 1.17
N ALA A 54 -12.59 -11.72 2.48
CA ALA A 54 -11.36 -11.59 3.25
C ALA A 54 -10.28 -12.61 2.82
N CYS A 55 -10.70 -13.74 2.25
CA CYS A 55 -9.80 -14.80 1.78
C CYS A 55 -10.06 -15.23 0.33
N HIS A 56 -11.23 -14.95 -0.23
CA HIS A 56 -11.56 -15.29 -1.62
C HIS A 56 -11.58 -14.08 -2.55
N SER A 57 -11.03 -14.26 -3.75
CA SER A 57 -11.02 -13.29 -4.84
C SER A 57 -11.78 -13.83 -6.05
N PRO A 58 -13.03 -13.38 -6.29
CA PRO A 58 -13.83 -13.86 -7.42
C PRO A 58 -13.29 -13.39 -8.78
N HIS A 59 -12.41 -12.38 -8.80
CA HIS A 59 -11.75 -11.89 -10.00
C HIS A 59 -10.25 -11.98 -9.86
N GLY A 60 -9.61 -12.80 -10.70
CA GLY A 60 -8.16 -12.87 -10.73
C GLY A 60 -7.54 -13.73 -9.63
N ALA A 61 -8.31 -14.62 -8.99
CA ALA A 61 -7.72 -15.68 -8.17
C ALA A 61 -6.74 -16.51 -9.02
N GLY A 62 -5.45 -16.32 -8.76
CA GLY A 62 -4.37 -17.15 -9.30
C GLY A 62 -4.26 -18.51 -8.60
N GLN A 63 -5.13 -18.79 -7.63
CA GLN A 63 -5.10 -19.94 -6.74
C GLN A 63 -6.41 -20.75 -6.84
N PRO A 64 -6.37 -22.08 -6.56
CA PRO A 64 -7.57 -22.91 -6.51
C PRO A 64 -8.64 -22.36 -5.56
N LYS A 65 -9.91 -22.69 -5.84
CA LYS A 65 -11.07 -22.32 -4.99
C LYS A 65 -11.22 -20.81 -4.78
N LEU A 66 -10.78 -20.02 -5.75
CA LEU A 66 -10.87 -18.56 -5.71
C LEU A 66 -10.12 -17.95 -4.53
N LEU A 67 -9.06 -18.56 -4.00
CA LEU A 67 -8.29 -17.91 -2.92
C LEU A 67 -7.61 -16.64 -3.45
N ALA A 68 -7.43 -15.68 -2.54
CA ALA A 68 -6.80 -14.40 -2.82
C ALA A 68 -5.42 -14.57 -3.48
N GLY A 69 -4.98 -13.54 -4.22
CA GLY A 69 -3.77 -13.60 -5.05
C GLY A 69 -2.51 -14.05 -4.32
N ASN A 70 -2.39 -13.74 -3.03
CA ASN A 70 -1.31 -14.20 -2.16
C ASN A 70 -1.90 -15.07 -1.03
N VAL A 71 -1.48 -16.33 -0.96
CA VAL A 71 -1.84 -17.25 0.12
C VAL A 71 -0.58 -17.58 0.91
N HIS A 72 -0.69 -17.61 2.23
CA HIS A 72 0.41 -18.01 3.11
C HIS A 72 0.77 -19.47 2.82
N PRO A 73 2.03 -19.80 2.50
CA PRO A 73 2.40 -21.16 2.10
C PRO A 73 1.94 -22.26 3.07
N PRO A 74 2.06 -22.09 4.40
CA PRO A 74 1.52 -23.05 5.37
C PRO A 74 0.03 -23.38 5.19
N VAL A 75 -0.81 -22.43 4.74
CA VAL A 75 -2.24 -22.70 4.49
C VAL A 75 -2.46 -23.67 3.33
N LEU A 76 -1.58 -23.64 2.32
CA LEU A 76 -1.66 -24.58 1.19
C LEU A 76 -1.14 -25.97 1.57
N GLU A 77 -0.26 -26.05 2.55
CA GLU A 77 0.34 -27.30 3.05
C GLU A 77 -0.55 -28.01 4.07
N GLY A 78 -1.30 -27.26 4.88
CA GLY A 78 -2.21 -27.79 5.88
C GLY A 78 -2.51 -26.80 6.99
N CYS A 79 -3.72 -26.85 7.55
CA CYS A 79 -4.12 -25.94 8.62
C CYS A 79 -3.46 -26.26 9.96
N ASP A 80 -3.04 -27.51 10.15
CA ASP A 80 -2.48 -28.07 11.38
C ASP A 80 -1.07 -27.57 11.70
N ASN A 81 -0.40 -26.92 10.73
CA ASN A 81 0.83 -26.17 10.99
C ASN A 81 0.63 -24.99 11.93
N CYS A 82 -0.60 -24.47 12.03
CA CYS A 82 -0.95 -23.34 12.87
C CYS A 82 -2.11 -23.63 13.82
N HIS A 83 -3.01 -24.54 13.47
CA HIS A 83 -4.24 -24.82 14.21
C HIS A 83 -4.24 -26.19 14.90
N GLU A 84 -4.91 -26.29 16.04
CA GLU A 84 -5.09 -27.55 16.76
C GLU A 84 -6.21 -28.40 16.15
N GLY A 85 -5.81 -29.44 15.41
CA GLY A 85 -6.72 -30.43 14.84
C GLY A 85 -7.74 -29.79 13.89
N ALA A 86 -9.03 -30.11 14.07
CA ALA A 86 -10.12 -29.57 13.24
C ALA A 86 -10.74 -28.28 13.81
N SER A 87 -10.06 -27.59 14.73
CA SER A 87 -10.57 -26.40 15.40
C SER A 87 -9.83 -25.14 14.96
N ASN A 88 -10.48 -23.97 15.07
CA ASN A 88 -9.83 -22.67 14.83
C ASN A 88 -8.87 -22.24 15.96
N ARG A 89 -8.61 -23.10 16.96
CA ARG A 89 -7.63 -22.80 18.01
C ARG A 89 -6.22 -22.88 17.42
N LEU A 90 -5.34 -21.95 17.80
CA LEU A 90 -3.93 -22.00 17.42
C LEU A 90 -3.15 -22.99 18.28
N LEU A 91 -2.07 -23.56 17.74
CA LEU A 91 -1.13 -24.41 18.49
C LEU A 91 -0.60 -23.71 19.76
N GLU A 92 -0.15 -24.51 20.73
CA GLU A 92 0.42 -24.03 22.00
C GLU A 92 1.51 -22.97 21.78
N GLY A 93 1.36 -21.80 22.42
CA GLY A 93 2.18 -20.61 22.15
C GLY A 93 1.64 -19.66 21.07
N GLY A 94 0.39 -19.86 20.62
CA GLY A 94 -0.28 -19.05 19.60
C GLY A 94 -0.15 -17.52 19.73
N GLY A 95 -0.43 -16.81 18.63
CA GLY A 95 -0.13 -15.38 18.51
C GLY A 95 1.27 -15.17 17.94
N GLN A 96 2.01 -14.17 18.44
CA GLN A 96 3.35 -13.85 17.95
C GLN A 96 4.34 -15.02 18.07
N ALA A 97 4.30 -15.78 19.17
CA ALA A 97 5.25 -16.87 19.42
C ALA A 97 5.20 -17.94 18.32
N LEU A 98 4.01 -18.24 17.80
CA LEU A 98 3.83 -19.14 16.64
C LEU A 98 4.39 -18.54 15.35
N CYS A 99 4.22 -17.23 15.11
CA CYS A 99 4.73 -16.60 13.89
C CYS A 99 6.27 -16.63 13.83
N VAL A 100 6.93 -16.40 14.97
CA VAL A 100 8.40 -16.26 15.03
C VAL A 100 9.14 -17.59 15.08
N THR A 101 8.45 -18.73 15.13
CA THR A 101 9.09 -20.04 14.92
C THR A 101 9.69 -20.14 13.52
N CYS A 102 9.10 -19.44 12.55
CA CYS A 102 9.57 -19.36 11.17
C CYS A 102 10.06 -17.95 10.80
N HIS A 103 9.48 -16.89 11.37
CA HIS A 103 9.83 -15.48 11.11
C HIS A 103 10.66 -14.85 12.23
N SER A 104 11.69 -15.56 12.70
CA SER A 104 12.56 -15.10 13.80
C SER A 104 13.37 -13.84 13.45
N ASP A 105 13.53 -13.55 12.17
CA ASP A 105 14.21 -12.37 11.65
C ASP A 105 13.42 -11.08 11.90
N VAL A 106 12.08 -11.13 11.89
CA VAL A 106 11.25 -9.92 12.00
C VAL A 106 11.41 -9.21 13.35
N PRO A 107 11.30 -9.88 14.51
CA PRO A 107 11.58 -9.25 15.80
C PRO A 107 13.04 -8.77 15.93
N GLU A 108 13.99 -9.48 15.31
CA GLU A 108 15.41 -9.09 15.34
C GLU A 108 15.64 -7.78 14.56
N ILE A 109 15.03 -7.65 13.38
CA ILE A 109 15.05 -6.41 12.59
C ILE A 109 14.44 -5.26 13.38
N ALA A 110 13.27 -5.48 13.99
CA ALA A 110 12.60 -4.47 14.81
C ALA A 110 13.46 -4.05 16.02
N ALA A 111 14.04 -5.01 16.73
CA ALA A 111 14.89 -4.76 17.89
C ALA A 111 16.17 -3.99 17.53
N LYS A 112 16.75 -4.24 16.35
CA LYS A 112 17.97 -3.57 15.86
C LYS A 112 17.70 -2.24 15.16
N ALA A 113 16.45 -1.91 14.89
CA ALA A 113 16.09 -0.68 14.21
C ALA A 113 16.49 0.56 15.04
N VAL A 114 17.01 1.58 14.37
CA VAL A 114 17.32 2.88 14.99
C VAL A 114 16.03 3.59 15.38
N VAL A 115 15.01 3.47 14.54
CA VAL A 115 13.65 3.96 14.76
C VAL A 115 12.74 2.75 14.80
N GLN A 116 12.23 2.43 15.98
CA GLN A 116 11.31 1.32 16.18
C GLN A 116 9.88 1.77 15.91
N HIS A 117 9.08 0.89 15.30
CA HIS A 117 7.64 1.12 15.20
C HIS A 117 6.98 0.60 16.48
N PRO A 118 6.25 1.42 17.27
CA PRO A 118 5.69 0.98 18.56
C PRO A 118 4.75 -0.23 18.47
N ALA A 119 4.07 -0.42 17.33
CA ALA A 119 3.26 -1.63 17.11
C ALA A 119 4.06 -2.94 17.18
N MET A 120 5.39 -2.92 17.04
CA MET A 120 6.23 -4.11 17.21
C MET A 120 6.40 -4.55 18.66
N GLU A 121 6.01 -3.71 19.62
CA GLU A 121 5.94 -4.08 21.04
C GLU A 121 4.63 -4.84 21.37
N SER A 122 3.67 -4.86 20.44
CA SER A 122 2.42 -5.60 20.61
C SER A 122 2.54 -7.04 20.07
N ASP A 123 1.91 -7.99 20.74
CA ASP A 123 1.90 -9.42 20.36
C ASP A 123 1.07 -9.74 19.09
N ALA A 124 0.70 -8.72 18.30
CA ALA A 124 -0.37 -8.82 17.33
C ALA A 124 0.10 -8.62 15.89
N CYS A 125 0.93 -9.54 15.38
CA CYS A 125 1.30 -9.59 13.95
C CYS A 125 0.05 -9.59 13.04
N ALA A 126 -1.02 -10.26 13.51
CA ALA A 126 -2.31 -10.36 12.82
C ALA A 126 -3.14 -9.06 12.82
N THR A 127 -2.70 -7.99 13.51
CA THR A 127 -3.31 -6.66 13.39
C THR A 127 -3.07 -6.10 12.00
N CYS A 128 -1.84 -6.20 11.50
CA CYS A 128 -1.49 -5.70 10.17
C CYS A 128 -1.58 -6.79 9.10
N HIS A 129 -1.27 -8.05 9.43
CA HIS A 129 -1.24 -9.16 8.49
C HIS A 129 -2.51 -10.03 8.57
N ASN A 130 -2.90 -10.61 7.44
CA ASN A 130 -3.80 -11.77 7.41
C ASN A 130 -2.93 -13.03 7.31
N PRO A 131 -2.86 -13.88 8.34
CA PRO A 131 -1.98 -15.06 8.32
C PRO A 131 -2.40 -16.13 7.30
N HIS A 132 -3.55 -15.96 6.65
CA HIS A 132 -4.06 -16.90 5.65
C HIS A 132 -3.81 -16.43 4.22
N ALA A 133 -4.38 -15.28 3.84
CA ALA A 133 -4.34 -14.81 2.47
C ALA A 133 -4.61 -13.30 2.37
N SER A 134 -4.11 -12.66 1.31
CA SER A 134 -4.44 -11.27 0.97
C SER A 134 -4.21 -10.98 -0.51
N GLU A 135 -4.96 -10.02 -1.04
CA GLU A 135 -4.67 -9.41 -2.34
C GLU A 135 -3.35 -8.62 -2.33
N ARG A 136 -2.88 -8.20 -1.15
CA ARG A 136 -1.65 -7.43 -0.98
C ARG A 136 -0.45 -8.34 -0.69
N ALA A 137 0.70 -7.92 -1.23
CA ALA A 137 1.97 -8.59 -0.99
C ALA A 137 2.27 -8.71 0.51
N LYS A 138 2.99 -9.77 0.88
CA LYS A 138 3.34 -10.07 2.29
C LYS A 138 2.12 -10.19 3.20
N LEU A 139 0.96 -10.52 2.63
CA LEU A 139 -0.27 -10.78 3.34
C LEU A 139 -0.78 -9.61 4.18
N LEU A 140 -0.47 -8.38 3.77
CA LEU A 140 -0.95 -7.20 4.49
C LEU A 140 -2.47 -7.08 4.35
N ARG A 141 -3.16 -6.72 5.44
CA ARG A 141 -4.59 -6.34 5.37
C ARG A 141 -4.78 -5.04 4.58
N ALA A 142 -6.03 -4.61 4.40
CA ALA A 142 -6.30 -3.32 3.80
C ALA A 142 -5.66 -2.18 4.62
N PRO A 143 -5.18 -1.08 4.01
CA PRO A 143 -4.56 0.04 4.73
C PRO A 143 -5.42 0.61 5.84
N GLU A 144 -6.74 0.64 5.65
CA GLU A 144 -7.72 1.12 6.62
C GLU A 144 -7.74 0.23 7.87
N GLN A 145 -7.53 -1.08 7.69
CA GLN A 145 -7.52 -2.10 8.75
C GLN A 145 -6.12 -2.32 9.36
N SER A 146 -5.04 -2.10 8.61
CA SER A 146 -3.68 -2.37 9.07
C SER A 146 -2.98 -1.14 9.63
N CYS A 147 -3.17 0.01 8.99
CA CYS A 147 -2.57 1.28 9.41
C CYS A 147 -3.62 2.21 10.03
N GLY A 148 -4.83 2.23 9.49
CA GLY A 148 -5.89 3.19 9.86
C GLY A 148 -6.51 3.01 11.23
N GLU A 149 -6.37 1.83 11.83
CA GLU A 149 -6.77 1.60 13.21
C GLU A 149 -5.98 2.50 14.19
N CYS A 150 -4.73 2.84 13.86
CA CYS A 150 -3.88 3.73 14.67
C CYS A 150 -3.54 5.07 14.00
N HIS A 151 -3.51 5.10 12.66
CA HIS A 151 -3.13 6.27 11.86
C HIS A 151 -4.31 6.83 11.07
N SER A 152 -5.51 6.82 11.67
CA SER A 152 -6.75 7.31 11.06
C SER A 152 -6.60 8.72 10.48
N ASP A 153 -5.90 9.63 11.16
CA ASP A 153 -5.73 11.01 10.70
C ASP A 153 -4.93 11.14 9.39
N GLN A 154 -4.04 10.17 9.13
CA GLN A 154 -3.25 10.12 7.91
C GLN A 154 -4.05 9.59 6.72
N LEU A 155 -5.08 8.78 6.98
CA LEU A 155 -6.01 8.24 5.99
C LEU A 155 -7.25 9.15 5.78
N ALA A 156 -7.77 9.73 6.86
CA ALA A 156 -9.02 10.50 6.89
C ALA A 156 -8.83 11.99 6.56
N GLY A 157 -7.61 12.52 6.72
CA GLY A 157 -7.31 13.89 6.31
C GLY A 157 -7.31 13.99 4.78
N ALA A 158 -8.46 14.04 4.14
CA ALA A 158 -8.58 14.02 2.69
C ALA A 158 -8.02 15.31 2.06
N GLY A 159 -6.91 15.17 1.33
CA GLY A 159 -6.81 15.91 0.08
C GLY A 159 -7.81 15.27 -0.89
N GLU A 160 -8.29 16.03 -1.85
CA GLU A 160 -9.22 15.51 -2.87
C GLU A 160 -8.60 14.32 -3.65
N VAL A 161 -7.27 14.24 -3.70
CA VAL A 161 -6.51 13.19 -4.38
C VAL A 161 -5.42 12.64 -3.46
N GLN A 162 -5.36 11.31 -3.34
CA GLN A 162 -4.28 10.58 -2.68
C GLN A 162 -3.15 10.27 -3.67
N HIS A 163 -1.90 10.20 -3.19
CA HIS A 163 -0.79 9.74 -4.01
C HIS A 163 -1.03 8.31 -4.50
N GLY A 164 -1.05 8.11 -5.83
CA GLY A 164 -1.48 6.85 -6.46
C GLY A 164 -0.72 5.61 -5.99
N VAL A 165 0.57 5.75 -5.65
CA VAL A 165 1.38 4.66 -5.08
C VAL A 165 0.77 4.06 -3.81
N ILE A 166 0.06 4.84 -2.98
CA ILE A 166 -0.51 4.34 -1.73
C ILE A 166 -1.70 3.43 -2.01
N ALA A 167 -2.50 3.73 -3.04
CA ALA A 167 -3.62 2.89 -3.44
C ALA A 167 -3.13 1.51 -3.93
N VAL A 168 -2.03 1.49 -4.69
CA VAL A 168 -1.50 0.26 -5.33
C VAL A 168 -0.59 -0.53 -4.40
N LEU A 169 0.36 0.15 -3.74
CA LEU A 169 1.46 -0.46 -2.98
C LEU A 169 1.35 -0.26 -1.47
N GLY A 170 0.40 0.54 -0.99
CA GLY A 170 0.22 0.83 0.42
C GLY A 170 1.30 1.75 1.00
N CYS A 171 1.19 2.01 2.31
CA CYS A 171 2.08 2.89 3.06
C CYS A 171 3.54 2.40 3.05
N GLN A 172 3.75 1.09 2.98
CA GLN A 172 5.06 0.43 2.94
C GLN A 172 5.83 0.67 1.62
N ALA A 173 5.23 1.32 0.63
CA ALA A 173 5.95 1.89 -0.50
C ALA A 173 7.05 2.85 -0.03
N CYS A 174 6.75 3.62 1.02
CA CYS A 174 7.66 4.62 1.57
C CYS A 174 8.15 4.27 2.98
N HIS A 175 7.36 3.51 3.75
CA HIS A 175 7.61 3.23 5.17
C HIS A 175 8.13 1.81 5.45
N GLU A 176 8.90 1.66 6.53
CA GLU A 176 9.41 0.42 7.11
C GLU A 176 8.58 0.07 8.37
N PRO A 177 7.44 -0.64 8.22
CA PRO A 177 6.46 -0.81 9.32
C PRO A 177 6.98 -1.63 10.51
N HIS A 178 8.04 -2.42 10.33
CA HIS A 178 8.65 -3.20 11.41
C HIS A 178 9.77 -2.45 12.16
N GLY A 179 10.11 -1.23 11.73
CA GLY A 179 11.28 -0.51 12.23
C GLY A 179 12.28 -0.24 11.11
N GLY A 180 13.01 0.87 11.23
CA GLY A 180 13.91 1.36 10.21
C GLY A 180 15.12 2.09 10.76
N SER A 181 16.02 2.47 9.86
CA SER A 181 17.21 3.26 10.23
C SER A 181 16.96 4.78 10.21
N ARG A 182 15.81 5.21 9.67
CA ARG A 182 15.54 6.60 9.33
C ARG A 182 14.34 7.17 10.08
N PRO A 183 14.31 8.48 10.35
CA PRO A 183 13.15 9.15 10.92
C PRO A 183 11.88 8.86 10.12
N LYS A 184 10.75 8.74 10.82
CA LYS A 184 9.45 8.38 10.23
C LYS A 184 9.46 7.06 9.47
N LEU A 185 10.43 6.19 9.75
CA LEU A 185 10.55 4.85 9.16
C LEU A 185 10.67 4.90 7.64
N LEU A 186 11.32 5.93 7.08
CA LEU A 186 11.44 6.04 5.63
C LEU A 186 12.45 5.03 5.07
N ARG A 187 12.10 4.41 3.94
CA ARG A 187 12.96 3.42 3.26
C ARG A 187 14.22 4.03 2.64
N ALA A 188 14.19 5.32 2.34
CA ALA A 188 15.32 6.07 1.79
C ALA A 188 15.31 7.52 2.30
N GLU A 189 16.46 8.18 2.19
CA GLU A 189 16.65 9.57 2.61
C GLU A 189 16.28 10.57 1.51
N GLY A 190 15.61 11.65 1.92
CA GLY A 190 15.38 12.82 1.08
C GLY A 190 14.77 12.49 -0.29
N ALA A 191 15.35 13.08 -1.34
CA ALA A 191 14.87 12.93 -2.71
C ALA A 191 15.05 11.51 -3.27
N ALA A 192 15.98 10.71 -2.72
CA ALA A 192 16.22 9.35 -3.20
C ALA A 192 14.96 8.48 -3.07
N LEU A 193 14.13 8.72 -2.05
CA LEU A 193 12.85 8.02 -1.89
C LEU A 193 11.89 8.28 -3.04
N CYS A 194 11.79 9.53 -3.50
CA CYS A 194 10.90 9.91 -4.60
C CYS A 194 11.47 9.45 -5.94
N LEU A 195 12.77 9.63 -6.14
CA LEU A 195 13.47 9.30 -7.39
C LEU A 195 13.57 7.79 -7.64
N ALA A 196 13.42 6.96 -6.60
CA ALA A 196 13.27 5.51 -6.77
C ALA A 196 12.13 5.10 -7.70
N CYS A 197 11.11 5.95 -7.87
CA CYS A 197 10.02 5.73 -8.84
C CYS A 197 9.94 6.83 -9.90
N HIS A 198 10.33 8.06 -9.57
CA HIS A 198 10.15 9.22 -10.44
C HIS A 198 11.36 9.55 -11.32
N ASP A 199 12.51 8.89 -11.18
CA ASP A 199 13.68 9.15 -12.04
C ASP A 199 13.51 8.54 -13.43
N ALA A 200 13.38 9.38 -14.44
CA ALA A 200 13.22 9.00 -15.84
C ALA A 200 14.40 8.14 -16.34
N THR A 201 15.63 8.46 -15.96
CA THR A 201 16.82 7.73 -16.41
C THR A 201 16.89 6.34 -15.78
N ALA A 202 16.54 6.23 -14.50
CA ALA A 202 16.45 4.95 -13.83
C ALA A 202 15.32 4.08 -14.42
N VAL A 203 14.18 4.70 -14.77
CA VAL A 203 13.05 4.03 -15.43
C VAL A 203 13.39 3.57 -16.83
N GLU A 204 14.08 4.39 -17.62
CA GLU A 204 14.50 4.06 -18.98
C GLU A 204 15.58 2.98 -18.99
N ALA A 205 16.58 3.07 -18.10
CA ALA A 205 17.61 2.05 -17.92
C ALA A 205 17.02 0.71 -17.43
N ALA A 206 15.95 0.75 -16.64
CA ALA A 206 15.21 -0.42 -16.19
C ALA A 206 14.34 -1.08 -17.28
N GLY A 207 14.44 -0.65 -18.55
CA GLY A 207 13.65 -1.08 -19.72
C GLY A 207 13.58 -2.58 -20.03
N SER A 208 14.15 -3.45 -19.18
CA SER A 208 13.89 -4.90 -19.11
C SER A 208 14.39 -5.55 -17.80
N GLY A 209 14.77 -4.77 -16.78
CA GLY A 209 15.31 -5.24 -15.50
C GLY A 209 14.92 -4.28 -14.39
N ALA A 210 14.15 -4.76 -13.42
CA ALA A 210 13.34 -3.96 -12.51
C ALA A 210 14.10 -2.84 -11.76
N LEU A 211 13.61 -1.60 -11.87
CA LEU A 211 13.49 -0.74 -10.70
C LEU A 211 12.51 -1.44 -9.77
N ALA A 212 13.06 -2.03 -8.73
CA ALA A 212 12.33 -2.73 -7.70
C ALA A 212 12.23 -1.79 -6.49
N PRO A 213 11.23 -0.87 -6.41
CA PRO A 213 10.91 -0.25 -5.12
C PRO A 213 10.56 -1.33 -4.08
N PHE A 214 10.26 -2.55 -4.54
CA PHE A 214 10.28 -3.78 -3.76
C PHE A 214 11.03 -4.86 -4.54
N PRO A 215 11.88 -5.67 -3.90
CA PRO A 215 12.53 -6.80 -4.56
C PRO A 215 11.52 -7.63 -5.35
N GLY A 216 11.73 -7.74 -6.67
CA GLY A 216 10.87 -8.52 -7.57
C GLY A 216 9.66 -7.80 -8.20
N LEU A 217 9.43 -6.51 -7.91
CA LEU A 217 8.29 -5.76 -8.47
C LEU A 217 8.75 -4.68 -9.45
N ALA A 218 8.50 -4.88 -10.75
CA ALA A 218 8.87 -3.92 -11.78
C ALA A 218 7.85 -2.76 -11.87
N LEU A 219 8.34 -1.53 -12.07
CA LEU A 219 7.48 -0.35 -12.26
C LEU A 219 6.48 -0.52 -13.42
N SER A 220 6.87 -1.21 -14.49
CA SER A 220 5.97 -1.51 -15.62
C SER A 220 4.80 -2.42 -15.25
N ALA A 221 4.96 -3.29 -14.24
CA ALA A 221 3.85 -4.08 -13.71
C ALA A 221 2.85 -3.21 -12.96
N LEU A 222 3.32 -2.16 -12.29
CA LEU A 222 2.49 -1.19 -11.59
C LEU A 222 1.76 -0.25 -12.55
N GLU A 223 2.41 0.19 -13.62
CA GLU A 223 1.76 0.95 -14.68
C GLU A 223 0.59 0.16 -15.32
N ARG A 224 0.75 -1.16 -15.53
CA ARG A 224 -0.34 -2.04 -15.99
C ARG A 224 -1.48 -2.20 -14.99
N GLN A 225 -1.21 -2.00 -13.70
CA GLN A 225 -2.22 -1.94 -12.64
C GLN A 225 -2.86 -0.54 -12.52
N GLY A 226 -2.63 0.34 -13.50
CA GLY A 226 -3.24 1.67 -13.55
C GLY A 226 -2.46 2.76 -12.82
N MET A 227 -1.23 2.49 -12.38
CA MET A 227 -0.39 3.51 -11.72
C MET A 227 0.24 4.45 -12.76
N ALA A 228 -0.24 5.68 -12.83
CA ALA A 228 0.42 6.73 -13.62
C ALA A 228 1.67 7.24 -12.88
N THR A 229 2.83 7.19 -13.53
CA THR A 229 4.10 7.66 -12.94
C THR A 229 4.61 8.89 -13.69
N LEU A 230 4.86 9.98 -12.95
CA LEU A 230 5.55 11.16 -13.48
C LEU A 230 7.05 10.85 -13.60
N ARG A 231 7.63 11.07 -14.78
CA ARG A 231 9.07 10.86 -15.04
C ARG A 231 9.81 12.20 -14.97
N LEU A 232 10.76 12.31 -14.06
CA LEU A 232 11.57 13.49 -13.75
C LEU A 232 13.04 13.25 -14.16
N SER A 233 13.76 14.29 -14.55
CA SER A 233 15.19 14.17 -14.82
C SER A 233 15.98 13.95 -13.52
N ALA A 234 16.88 12.96 -13.52
CA ALA A 234 17.68 12.56 -12.35
C ALA A 234 18.49 13.70 -11.71
N GLY A 235 18.87 14.69 -12.53
CA GLY A 235 19.72 15.80 -12.08
C GLY A 235 19.02 16.79 -11.14
N GLY A 236 17.68 16.75 -11.01
CA GLY A 236 16.94 17.64 -10.11
C GLY A 236 17.16 19.14 -10.37
N THR A 237 17.69 19.49 -11.54
CA THR A 237 18.22 20.81 -11.81
C THR A 237 17.36 21.64 -12.74
N ARG A 238 16.52 21.05 -13.59
CA ARG A 238 15.65 21.82 -14.51
C ARG A 238 14.36 21.11 -14.89
N ASP A 239 13.30 21.92 -14.91
CA ASP A 239 12.04 21.76 -15.65
C ASP A 239 10.91 20.95 -14.99
N HIS A 240 10.70 21.18 -13.69
CA HIS A 240 9.40 20.94 -13.06
C HIS A 240 9.22 21.84 -11.82
N PRO A 241 8.12 22.59 -11.66
CA PRO A 241 7.01 22.73 -12.61
C PRO A 241 7.28 23.74 -13.73
N THR A 242 8.38 24.51 -13.71
CA THR A 242 8.67 25.57 -14.71
C THR A 242 10.11 25.52 -15.22
N PHE A 243 10.31 26.07 -16.43
CA PHE A 243 11.61 26.04 -17.10
C PHE A 243 12.67 26.81 -16.30
N GLY A 244 13.81 26.17 -16.04
CA GLY A 244 14.92 26.78 -15.31
C GLY A 244 14.72 26.94 -13.79
N HIS A 245 13.61 26.44 -13.23
CA HIS A 245 13.42 26.36 -11.78
C HIS A 245 14.06 25.09 -11.22
N ARG A 246 14.78 25.23 -10.11
CA ARG A 246 15.46 24.13 -9.40
C ARG A 246 14.44 23.25 -8.67
N THR A 247 14.64 21.94 -8.65
CA THR A 247 13.83 21.01 -7.83
C THR A 247 14.60 20.43 -6.65
N LEU A 248 15.93 20.40 -6.71
CA LEU A 248 16.82 19.90 -5.64
C LEU A 248 18.00 20.84 -5.35
N GLY A 249 18.40 20.92 -4.08
CA GLY A 249 19.60 21.62 -3.62
C GLY A 249 19.36 23.09 -3.29
N GLN A 250 20.43 23.80 -2.94
CA GLN A 250 20.38 25.22 -2.59
C GLN A 250 20.37 26.12 -3.83
N ALA A 251 19.61 27.21 -3.75
CA ALA A 251 19.60 28.22 -4.79
C ALA A 251 20.94 28.99 -4.82
N THR A 252 21.47 29.24 -6.01
CA THR A 252 22.70 30.04 -6.16
C THR A 252 22.41 31.53 -5.99
N GLU A 253 23.45 32.34 -5.76
CA GLU A 253 23.29 33.79 -5.70
C GLU A 253 22.75 34.37 -7.02
N GLU A 254 23.17 33.84 -8.17
CA GLU A 254 22.66 34.26 -9.47
C GLU A 254 21.19 33.90 -9.66
N GLU A 255 20.74 32.75 -9.13
CA GLU A 255 19.32 32.36 -9.13
C GLU A 255 18.50 33.34 -8.27
N LEU A 256 18.99 33.66 -7.06
CA LEU A 256 18.32 34.58 -6.14
C LEU A 256 18.30 36.05 -6.63
N LYS A 257 19.25 36.46 -7.49
CA LYS A 257 19.26 37.80 -8.11
C LYS A 257 18.21 37.94 -9.22
N ARG A 258 17.71 36.84 -9.79
CA ARG A 258 16.77 36.84 -10.93
C ARG A 258 15.31 36.91 -10.53
N VAL A 259 14.97 36.49 -9.32
CA VAL A 259 13.60 36.40 -8.85
C VAL A 259 13.51 36.73 -7.36
N GLU A 260 12.54 37.57 -7.01
CA GLU A 260 12.25 37.81 -5.59
C GLU A 260 11.58 36.56 -4.99
N THR A 261 12.08 36.11 -3.85
CA THR A 261 11.52 34.97 -3.13
C THR A 261 11.65 35.17 -1.62
N ARG A 262 10.63 34.72 -0.90
CA ARG A 262 10.58 34.65 0.57
C ARG A 262 11.19 33.35 1.10
N PHE A 263 11.35 32.34 0.24
CA PHE A 263 11.95 31.07 0.65
C PHE A 263 13.47 31.22 0.84
N ARG A 264 13.97 30.66 1.95
CA ARG A 264 15.39 30.59 2.26
C ARG A 264 15.67 29.16 2.72
N GLY A 265 16.48 28.42 1.96
CA GLY A 265 16.81 27.04 2.29
C GLY A 265 17.11 26.18 1.07
N GLU A 266 17.29 24.90 1.33
CA GLU A 266 17.44 23.87 0.30
C GLU A 266 16.07 23.50 -0.27
N LEU A 267 15.97 23.44 -1.60
CA LEU A 267 14.81 22.92 -2.29
C LEU A 267 14.89 21.39 -2.35
N PHE A 268 13.77 20.73 -2.07
CA PHE A 268 13.60 19.31 -2.29
C PHE A 268 12.13 19.00 -2.59
N CYS A 269 11.81 17.75 -2.93
CA CYS A 269 10.47 17.36 -3.37
C CYS A 269 9.37 17.81 -2.39
N LEU A 270 9.58 17.64 -1.08
CA LEU A 270 8.59 18.01 -0.06
C LEU A 270 8.57 19.51 0.26
N THR A 271 9.40 20.33 -0.39
CA THR A 271 9.23 21.79 -0.33
C THR A 271 7.93 22.20 -1.01
N CYS A 272 7.58 21.52 -2.11
CA CYS A 272 6.40 21.84 -2.92
C CYS A 272 5.30 20.77 -2.86
N HIS A 273 5.65 19.50 -2.59
CA HIS A 273 4.71 18.38 -2.62
C HIS A 273 4.40 17.81 -1.23
N ASP A 274 3.16 17.38 -1.03
CA ASP A 274 2.78 16.49 0.05
C ASP A 274 2.72 15.06 -0.52
N PRO A 275 3.48 14.09 0.04
CA PRO A 275 3.63 12.78 -0.56
C PRO A 275 2.42 11.88 -0.29
N HIS A 276 1.47 12.31 0.54
CA HIS A 276 0.27 11.54 0.85
C HIS A 276 -0.92 12.00 0.02
N LYS A 277 -1.08 13.32 -0.18
CA LYS A 277 -2.34 13.90 -0.68
C LYS A 277 -2.21 15.30 -1.25
N GLY A 278 -3.22 15.75 -2.00
CA GLY A 278 -3.40 17.15 -2.37
C GLY A 278 -4.77 17.41 -3.00
N ARG A 279 -5.01 18.65 -3.44
CA ARG A 279 -6.25 19.02 -4.16
C ARG A 279 -6.26 18.65 -5.64
N SER A 280 -5.09 18.32 -6.17
CA SER A 280 -4.93 17.91 -7.55
C SER A 280 -3.99 16.72 -7.62
N SER A 281 -3.96 16.06 -8.77
CA SER A 281 -3.05 14.94 -9.05
C SER A 281 -1.57 15.28 -8.95
N THR A 282 -1.21 16.57 -8.84
CA THR A 282 0.17 17.03 -8.61
C THR A 282 0.56 17.12 -7.13
N LEU A 283 -0.38 16.89 -6.21
CA LEU A 283 -0.12 16.75 -4.77
C LEU A 283 0.66 17.92 -4.16
N LEU A 284 0.30 19.14 -4.54
CA LEU A 284 0.95 20.35 -4.06
C LEU A 284 0.62 20.59 -2.58
N ARG A 285 1.60 21.12 -1.84
CA ARG A 285 1.44 21.59 -0.46
C ARG A 285 0.52 22.81 -0.41
N TRP A 286 0.25 23.24 0.83
CA TRP A 286 -0.56 24.42 1.13
C TRP A 286 -1.99 24.37 0.59
N ASN A 287 -2.48 23.17 0.28
CA ASN A 287 -3.79 22.99 -0.32
C ASN A 287 -3.94 23.72 -1.67
N ALA A 288 -2.82 23.92 -2.40
CA ALA A 288 -2.82 24.62 -3.67
C ALA A 288 -3.47 23.75 -4.77
N PRO A 289 -4.51 24.24 -5.47
CA PRO A 289 -5.13 23.52 -6.58
C PRO A 289 -4.30 23.59 -7.87
N SER A 290 -3.36 24.53 -7.97
CA SER A 290 -2.52 24.74 -9.16
C SER A 290 -1.07 25.11 -8.80
N ALA A 291 -0.15 24.88 -9.75
CA ALA A 291 1.26 25.25 -9.58
C ALA A 291 1.43 26.77 -9.38
N SER A 292 0.63 27.60 -10.07
CA SER A 292 0.68 29.06 -9.91
C SER A 292 0.37 29.49 -8.48
N GLU A 293 -0.66 28.90 -7.86
CA GLU A 293 -1.00 29.20 -6.46
C GLU A 293 0.04 28.70 -5.47
N ALA A 294 0.69 27.56 -5.77
CA ALA A 294 1.83 27.08 -4.98
C ALA A 294 3.05 28.01 -5.11
N CYS A 295 3.34 28.52 -6.31
CA CYS A 295 4.45 29.46 -6.54
C CYS A 295 4.30 30.73 -5.71
N LEU A 296 3.08 31.25 -5.57
CA LEU A 296 2.79 32.45 -4.77
C LEU A 296 3.09 32.28 -3.27
N GLN A 297 3.27 31.05 -2.78
CA GLN A 297 3.68 30.80 -1.39
C GLN A 297 5.14 31.21 -1.14
N CYS A 298 5.98 31.19 -2.19
CA CYS A 298 7.38 31.54 -2.11
C CYS A 298 7.70 32.85 -2.83
N HIS A 299 6.97 33.17 -3.89
CA HIS A 299 7.22 34.34 -4.73
C HIS A 299 6.13 35.41 -4.49
N PRO A 300 6.47 36.54 -3.85
CA PRO A 300 5.53 37.65 -3.72
C PRO A 300 5.18 38.21 -5.11
N MET A 301 3.96 38.71 -5.24
CA MET A 301 3.53 39.52 -6.40
C MET A 301 4.14 40.92 -6.34
#